data_AF-A0A9D3UW29-F1
#
_entry.id   AF-A0A9D3UW29-F1
#
_cell.length_a   1.000
_cell.length_b   1.000
_cell.length_c   1.000
_cell.angle_alpha   90.00
_cell.angle_beta   90.00
_cell.angle_gamma   90.00
#
_symmetry.space_group_name_H-M   'P 1'
#
loop_
_entity.id
_entity.type
_entity.pdbx_description
1 polymer ?
#
loop_
_entity_poly.entity_id
_entity_poly.type
_entity_poly.pdbx_seq_one_letter_code
_entity_poly.pdbx_strand_id
1 'polypeptide(L)'
;MGCMDGQLLTGQYSRSLQRFHHHALKVSFALESYGLESYIDVTQAIPLEFVFDESGHLVKNPERVSFNKQDKAIASWLLSVVSPEILPDLVMC
;
A
#
# COMPACT_ATOMS: atom_id res chain seq x y z
N MET A 1 -37.73 -19.79 -16.51
CA MET A 1 -36.26 -19.77 -16.65
C MET A 1 -35.81 -18.38 -16.20
N GLY A 2 -34.97 -18.25 -15.17
CA GLY A 2 -34.40 -16.96 -14.77
C GLY A 2 -34.52 -16.57 -13.29
N CYS A 3 -34.18 -17.48 -12.37
CA CYS A 3 -33.95 -17.16 -10.94
C CYS A 3 -32.77 -17.99 -10.42
N MET A 4 -31.58 -17.89 -11.03
CA MET A 4 -30.37 -18.56 -10.52
C MET A 4 -29.12 -17.67 -10.47
N ASP A 5 -29.15 -16.48 -11.07
CA ASP A 5 -27.97 -15.62 -11.15
C ASP A 5 -27.69 -14.80 -9.86
N GLY A 6 -28.70 -14.56 -9.01
CA GLY A 6 -28.55 -13.73 -7.80
C GLY A 6 -27.78 -14.38 -6.64
N GLN A 7 -27.77 -15.71 -6.54
CA GLN A 7 -27.07 -16.44 -5.47
C GLN A 7 -25.58 -16.67 -5.79
N LEU A 8 -25.22 -16.73 -7.08
CA LEU A 8 -23.83 -16.88 -7.51
C LEU A 8 -23.02 -15.59 -7.29
N LEU A 9 -23.62 -14.43 -7.57
CA LEU A 9 -22.97 -13.12 -7.39
C LEU A 9 -22.76 -12.79 -5.90
N THR A 10 -23.73 -13.09 -5.04
CA THR A 10 -23.60 -12.90 -3.58
C THR A 10 -22.57 -13.86 -2.96
N GLY A 11 -22.51 -15.11 -3.43
CA GLY A 11 -21.50 -16.08 -3.01
C GLY A 11 -20.08 -15.81 -3.55
N GLN A 12 -19.95 -15.12 -4.69
CA GLN A 12 -18.66 -14.64 -5.19
C GLN A 12 -18.18 -13.41 -4.42
N TYR A 13 -19.06 -12.43 -4.17
CA TYR A 13 -18.75 -11.24 -3.39
C TYR A 13 -18.26 -11.59 -1.97
N SER A 14 -18.95 -12.52 -1.29
CA SER A 14 -18.57 -12.97 0.06
C SER A 14 -17.19 -13.66 0.07
N ARG A 15 -16.87 -14.44 -0.97
CA ARG A 15 -15.56 -15.09 -1.12
C ARG A 15 -14.44 -14.10 -1.49
N SER A 16 -14.74 -13.08 -2.28
CA SER A 16 -13.78 -12.01 -2.56
C SER A 16 -13.50 -11.22 -1.28
N LEU A 17 -14.54 -10.80 -0.56
CA LEU A 17 -14.41 -10.06 0.70
C LEU A 17 -13.60 -10.84 1.76
N GLN A 18 -13.85 -12.15 1.90
CA GLN A 18 -13.04 -13.00 2.79
C GLN A 18 -11.57 -13.07 2.38
N ARG A 19 -11.27 -13.13 1.07
CA ARG A 19 -9.89 -13.07 0.57
C ARG A 19 -9.25 -11.72 0.88
N PHE A 20 -9.93 -10.62 0.58
CA PHE A 20 -9.46 -9.27 0.93
C PHE A 20 -9.09 -9.14 2.41
N HIS A 21 -9.97 -9.58 3.32
CA HIS A 21 -9.70 -9.55 4.76
C HIS A 21 -8.48 -10.39 5.15
N HIS A 22 -8.36 -11.60 4.60
CA HIS A 22 -7.22 -12.46 4.88
C HIS A 22 -5.89 -11.87 4.40
N HIS A 23 -5.90 -11.18 3.25
CA HIS A 23 -4.71 -10.51 2.74
C HIS A 23 -4.36 -9.23 3.52
N ALA A 24 -5.36 -8.43 3.88
CA ALA A 24 -5.17 -7.24 4.72
C ALA A 24 -4.56 -7.61 6.08
N LEU A 25 -5.07 -8.67 6.73
CA LEU A 25 -4.52 -9.15 8.00
C LEU A 25 -3.07 -9.67 7.87
N LYS A 26 -2.73 -10.33 6.75
CA LYS A 26 -1.35 -10.77 6.49
C LYS A 26 -0.39 -9.59 6.34
N VAL A 27 -0.81 -8.54 5.63
CA VAL A 27 -0.02 -7.32 5.46
C VAL A 27 0.18 -6.62 6.79
N SER A 28 -0.89 -6.42 7.57
CA SER A 28 -0.79 -5.80 8.90
C SER A 28 0.14 -6.58 9.84
N PHE A 29 -0.02 -7.91 9.91
CA PHE A 29 0.84 -8.74 10.75
C PHE A 29 2.31 -8.72 10.31
N ALA A 30 2.56 -8.71 8.99
CA ALA A 30 3.93 -8.59 8.47
C ALA A 30 4.55 -7.24 8.85
N LEU A 31 3.82 -6.14 8.66
CA LEU A 31 4.28 -4.80 9.03
C LEU A 31 4.63 -4.71 10.52
N GLU A 32 3.76 -5.22 11.40
CA GLU A 32 4.00 -5.28 12.85
C GLU A 32 5.23 -6.15 13.19
N SER A 33 5.35 -7.33 12.56
CA SER A 33 6.45 -8.26 12.83
C SER A 33 7.82 -7.71 12.43
N TYR A 34 7.87 -6.85 11.40
CA TYR A 34 9.10 -6.23 10.93
C TYR A 34 9.33 -4.80 11.47
N GLY A 35 8.40 -4.25 12.28
CA GLY A 35 8.50 -2.89 12.80
C GLY A 35 8.39 -1.82 11.71
N LEU A 36 7.58 -2.06 10.68
CA LEU A 36 7.45 -1.23 9.48
C LEU A 36 6.21 -0.33 9.48
N GLU A 37 5.43 -0.29 10.55
CA GLU A 37 4.15 0.44 10.63
C GLU A 37 4.33 1.95 10.38
N SER A 38 5.45 2.51 10.85
CA SER A 38 5.79 3.93 10.63
C SER A 38 6.01 4.30 9.16
N TYR A 39 6.30 3.33 8.29
CA TYR A 39 6.55 3.57 6.86
C TYR A 39 5.26 3.69 6.05
N ILE A 40 4.12 3.30 6.62
CA ILE A 40 2.80 3.41 6.01
C ILE A 40 1.89 4.38 6.77
N ASP A 41 2.46 5.13 7.72
CA ASP A 41 1.72 6.10 8.52
C ASP A 41 1.34 7.32 7.67
N VAL A 42 0.06 7.40 7.33
CA VAL A 42 -0.52 8.49 6.54
C VAL A 42 -0.54 9.83 7.28
N THR A 43 -0.26 9.84 8.58
CA THR A 43 -0.12 11.08 9.37
C THR A 43 1.29 11.67 9.29
N GLN A 44 2.27 10.92 8.75
CA GLN A 44 3.62 11.41 8.56
C GLN A 44 3.65 12.53 7.52
N ALA A 45 4.23 13.68 7.92
CA ALA A 45 4.36 14.81 7.02
C ALA A 45 5.35 14.50 5.88
N ILE A 46 4.90 14.68 4.65
CA ILE A 46 5.75 14.49 3.48
C ILE A 46 6.73 15.68 3.38
N PRO A 47 8.05 15.44 3.30
CA PRO A 47 9.01 16.53 3.19
C PRO A 47 8.78 17.38 1.94
N LEU A 48 9.09 18.69 2.03
CA LEU A 48 9.02 19.61 0.90
C LEU A 48 9.93 19.14 -0.25
N GLU A 49 9.52 19.38 -1.49
CA GLU A 49 10.29 18.94 -2.66
C GLU A 49 11.60 19.70 -2.85
N PHE A 50 11.58 20.99 -2.53
CA PHE A 50 12.73 21.88 -2.60
C PHE A 50 12.89 22.66 -1.30
N VAL A 51 14.14 22.95 -0.95
CA VAL A 51 14.55 23.74 0.21
C VAL A 51 15.65 24.71 -0.22
N PHE A 52 15.83 25.79 0.53
CA PHE A 52 16.98 26.66 0.33
C PHE A 52 18.20 26.07 1.04
N ASP A 53 19.33 26.04 0.34
CA ASP A 53 20.61 25.72 0.96
C ASP A 53 21.17 26.92 1.76
N GLU A 54 22.31 26.71 2.42
CA GLU A 54 22.99 27.76 3.19
C GLU A 54 23.43 28.95 2.32
N SER A 55 23.52 28.77 1.00
CA SER A 55 23.86 29.81 0.03
C SER A 55 22.63 30.55 -0.50
N GLY A 56 21.42 30.18 -0.07
CA GLY A 56 20.16 30.75 -0.53
C GLY A 56 19.70 30.26 -1.91
N HIS A 57 20.31 29.19 -2.44
CA HIS A 57 19.86 28.57 -3.69
C HIS A 57 18.75 27.55 -3.41
N LEU A 58 17.75 27.52 -4.31
CA LEU A 58 16.71 26.51 -4.26
C LEU A 58 17.28 25.18 -4.76
N VAL A 59 17.37 24.20 -3.86
CA VAL A 59 17.89 22.86 -4.14
C VAL A 59 16.84 21.80 -3.82
N LYS A 60 17.01 20.61 -4.42
CA LYS A 60 16.13 19.48 -4.11
C LYS A 60 16.34 19.03 -2.66
N ASN A 61 15.26 18.84 -1.92
CA ASN A 61 15.36 18.42 -0.53
C ASN A 61 15.89 16.98 -0.44
N PRO A 62 17.05 16.73 0.19
CA PRO A 62 17.56 15.38 0.38
C PRO A 62 16.60 14.50 1.20
N GLU A 63 15.85 15.07 2.14
CA GLU A 63 14.84 14.33 2.92
C GLU A 63 13.70 13.83 2.04
N ARG A 64 13.26 14.64 1.06
CA ARG A 64 12.24 14.19 0.10
C ARG A 64 12.76 13.08 -0.79
N VAL A 65 14.05 13.11 -1.15
CA VAL A 65 14.67 12.02 -1.91
C VAL A 65 14.68 10.72 -1.09
N SER A 66 15.05 10.80 0.19
CA SER A 66 15.03 9.65 1.10
C SER A 66 13.61 9.12 1.32
N PHE A 67 12.64 10.00 1.58
CA PHE A 67 11.22 9.65 1.71
C PHE A 67 10.72 8.89 0.47
N ASN A 68 10.98 9.40 -0.73
CA ASN A 68 10.54 8.73 -1.97
C ASN A 68 11.21 7.37 -2.19
N LYS A 69 12.47 7.20 -1.76
CA LYS A 69 13.16 5.90 -1.85
C LYS A 69 12.56 4.90 -0.88
N GLN A 70 12.31 5.35 0.34
CA GLN A 70 11.68 4.58 1.40
C GLN A 70 10.27 4.11 1.00
N ASP A 71 9.45 5.03 0.49
CA ASP A 71 8.10 4.77 -0.02
C ASP A 71 8.09 3.70 -1.13
N LYS A 72 8.98 3.85 -2.12
CA LYS A 72 9.13 2.84 -3.19
C LYS A 72 9.62 1.49 -2.66
N ALA A 73 10.52 1.50 -1.68
CA ALA A 73 11.05 0.28 -1.09
C ALA A 73 9.96 -0.49 -0.33
N ILE A 74 9.16 0.20 0.50
CA ILE A 74 8.06 -0.45 1.23
C ILE A 74 6.98 -0.93 0.27
N ALA A 75 6.64 -0.16 -0.77
CA ALA A 75 5.70 -0.59 -1.79
C ALA A 75 6.18 -1.86 -2.52
N SER A 76 7.45 -1.89 -2.94
CA SER A 76 8.04 -3.08 -3.58
C SER A 76 8.10 -4.28 -2.63
N TRP A 77 8.42 -4.06 -1.35
CA TRP A 77 8.44 -5.11 -0.35
C TRP A 77 7.05 -5.67 -0.11
N LEU A 78 6.05 -4.80 0.08
CA LEU A 78 4.64 -5.20 0.20
C LEU A 78 4.26 -6.07 -0.99
N LEU A 79 4.47 -5.59 -2.22
CA LEU A 79 4.20 -6.34 -3.45
C LEU A 79 4.92 -7.68 -3.55
N SER A 80 6.06 -7.86 -2.88
CA SER A 80 6.77 -9.15 -2.82
C SER A 80 6.19 -10.11 -1.78
N VAL A 81 5.59 -9.58 -0.72
CA VAL A 81 4.99 -10.34 0.39
C VAL A 81 3.54 -10.72 0.07
N VAL A 82 2.80 -9.84 -0.58
CA VAL A 82 1.49 -10.17 -1.14
C VAL A 82 1.68 -10.92 -2.48
N SER A 83 1.37 -12.23 -2.46
CA SER A 83 1.30 -13.14 -3.62
C SER A 83 0.71 -12.48 -4.90
N PRO A 84 1.14 -12.88 -6.11
CA PRO A 84 0.59 -12.41 -7.40
C PRO A 84 -0.94 -12.53 -7.53
N GLU A 85 -1.56 -13.38 -6.71
CA GLU A 85 -3.00 -13.63 -6.66
C GLU A 85 -3.82 -12.42 -6.16
N ILE A 86 -3.15 -11.39 -5.60
CA ILE A 86 -3.76 -10.29 -4.84
C ILE A 86 -3.60 -8.93 -5.57
N LEU A 87 -2.69 -8.87 -6.55
CA LEU A 87 -2.45 -7.71 -7.41
C LEU A 87 -3.69 -7.26 -8.22
N PRO A 88 -4.52 -8.16 -8.79
CA PRO A 88 -5.73 -7.75 -9.51
C PRO A 88 -6.73 -7.02 -8.62
N ASP A 89 -6.77 -7.41 -7.34
CA ASP A 89 -7.71 -6.92 -6.33
C ASP A 89 -7.27 -5.56 -5.73
N LEU A 90 -5.98 -5.21 -5.83
CA LEU A 90 -5.41 -3.94 -5.35
C LEU A 90 -5.33 -2.84 -6.42
N VAL A 91 -5.23 -3.22 -7.70
CA VAL A 91 -5.06 -2.27 -8.82
C VAL A 91 -6.40 -1.86 -9.44
N MET A 92 -7.50 -2.56 -9.11
CA MET A 92 -8.85 -2.22 -9.57
C MET A 92 -9.63 -1.48 -8.47
N CYS A 93 -9.32 -0.21 -8.30
CA CYS A 93 -10.20 0.81 -7.74
C CYS A 93 -10.20 2.02 -8.69
#